data_AF-A0A832HHR7-F1
#
_entry.id   AF-A0A832HHR7-F1
#
_cell.length_a   1.000
_cell.length_b   1.000
_cell.length_c   1.000
_cell.angle_alpha   90.00
_cell.angle_beta   90.00
_cell.angle_gamma   90.00
#
_symmetry.space_group_name_H-M   'P 1'
#
loop_
_entity.id
_entity.type
_entity.pdbx_description
1 polymer ?
#
loop_
_entity_poly.entity_id
_entity_poly.type
_entity_poly.pdbx_seq_one_letter_code
_entity_poly.pdbx_strand_id
1 'polypeptide(L)'
;MKKRSYHNVMLAVVAVLALPALADDETLDDLLTNAKPAATKPAEVTGPTTAPDALGTMKPRTPAGARIGLVTLSDKTGFEGRVWTTLDTPFRVWQEDLKSYRDVALGLVKDIHVVVLSRKMEDDWRWLKEGSDVKIFSGKKYPNVELEYTFTLLNGQVITGPVVAPVYVYDGNKTRTLALYKKYKGKLDETLENVVFIESIKLSTPEVVTTAAEKRTRKLPLLD
;
A
#
# COMPACT_ATOMS: atom_id res chain seq x y z
N MET A 1 47.80 -41.97 8.80
CA MET A 1 46.49 -41.29 8.97
C MET A 1 45.47 -42.29 9.48
N LYS A 2 44.97 -42.09 10.71
CA LYS A 2 44.20 -43.05 11.51
C LYS A 2 42.71 -42.98 11.13
N LYS A 3 42.16 -44.02 10.49
CA LYS A 3 40.73 -44.14 10.18
C LYS A 3 39.94 -44.37 11.49
N ARG A 4 39.06 -43.44 11.86
CA ARG A 4 38.07 -43.61 12.93
C ARG A 4 36.77 -44.12 12.32
N SER A 5 36.45 -45.37 12.63
CA SER A 5 35.17 -46.02 12.34
C SER A 5 34.18 -45.61 13.43
N TYR A 6 33.06 -44.98 13.05
CA TYR A 6 31.95 -44.70 13.96
C TYR A 6 30.87 -45.76 13.73
N HIS A 7 30.73 -46.67 14.70
CA HIS A 7 29.56 -47.54 14.83
C HIS A 7 28.46 -46.74 15.52
N ASN A 8 27.42 -46.36 14.79
CA ASN A 8 26.20 -45.83 15.39
C ASN A 8 25.36 -47.00 15.92
N VAL A 9 25.30 -47.11 17.24
CA VAL A 9 24.41 -48.01 17.97
C VAL A 9 22.98 -47.47 17.86
N MET A 10 22.13 -48.23 17.18
CA MET A 10 20.69 -47.97 17.04
C MET A 10 19.99 -48.47 18.31
N LEU A 11 19.50 -47.55 19.15
CA LEU A 11 18.67 -47.87 20.31
C LEU A 11 17.20 -47.61 19.93
N ALA A 12 16.46 -48.69 19.67
CA ALA A 12 15.02 -48.66 19.47
C ALA A 12 14.31 -48.68 20.82
N VAL A 13 13.60 -47.59 21.15
CA VAL A 13 12.66 -47.55 22.29
C VAL A 13 11.26 -47.77 21.72
N VAL A 14 10.71 -48.95 21.97
CA VAL A 14 9.31 -49.28 21.71
C VAL A 14 8.49 -48.78 22.89
N ALA A 15 7.77 -47.67 22.71
CA ALA A 15 6.78 -47.20 23.65
C ALA A 15 5.40 -47.74 23.24
N VAL A 16 4.87 -48.68 24.02
CA VAL A 16 3.49 -49.17 23.92
C VAL A 16 2.57 -48.11 24.52
N LEU A 17 1.83 -47.40 23.67
CA LEU A 17 0.75 -46.50 24.08
C LEU A 17 -0.55 -47.30 24.15
N ALA A 18 -1.12 -47.37 25.36
CA ALA A 18 -2.45 -47.88 25.61
C ALA A 18 -3.50 -46.89 25.07
N LEU A 19 -4.41 -47.38 24.23
CA LEU A 19 -5.59 -46.66 23.75
C LEU A 19 -6.67 -46.65 24.85
N PRO A 20 -7.24 -45.49 25.23
CA PRO A 20 -8.49 -45.47 25.97
C PRO A 20 -9.66 -45.77 25.01
N ALA A 21 -10.63 -46.52 25.52
CA ALA A 21 -11.86 -46.91 24.84
C ALA A 21 -12.66 -45.69 24.36
N LEU A 22 -13.23 -45.81 23.16
CA LEU A 22 -14.24 -44.91 22.59
C LEU A 22 -15.43 -44.81 23.55
N ALA A 23 -15.69 -43.60 24.03
CA ALA A 23 -16.97 -43.25 24.64
C ALA A 23 -17.98 -43.03 23.50
N ASP A 24 -19.12 -43.71 23.62
CA ASP A 24 -20.26 -43.54 22.72
C ASP A 24 -20.80 -42.11 22.82
N ASP A 25 -20.91 -41.47 21.66
CA ASP A 25 -21.25 -40.06 21.48
C ASP A 25 -22.78 -39.89 21.43
N GLU A 26 -23.45 -40.02 22.58
CA GLU A 26 -24.90 -39.78 22.72
C GLU A 26 -25.28 -38.28 22.59
N THR A 27 -24.31 -37.39 22.35
CA THR A 27 -24.58 -35.94 22.23
C THR A 27 -25.02 -35.51 20.83
N LEU A 28 -24.77 -36.32 19.80
CA LEU A 28 -25.18 -36.03 18.42
C LEU A 28 -26.64 -36.38 18.14
N ASP A 29 -27.18 -37.44 18.75
CA ASP A 29 -28.59 -37.85 18.56
C ASP A 29 -29.57 -36.88 19.23
N ASP A 30 -29.21 -36.29 20.38
CA ASP A 30 -30.05 -35.29 21.06
C ASP A 30 -30.12 -33.95 20.28
N LEU A 31 -29.07 -33.62 19.52
CA LEU A 31 -29.02 -32.45 18.64
C LEU A 31 -29.86 -32.62 17.36
N LEU A 32 -29.98 -33.83 16.84
CA LEU A 32 -30.80 -34.14 15.67
C LEU A 32 -32.29 -34.27 16.01
N THR A 33 -32.62 -34.73 17.22
CA THR A 33 -34.01 -34.99 17.64
C THR A 33 -34.77 -33.71 18.03
N ASN A 34 -34.06 -32.66 18.46
CA ASN A 34 -34.67 -31.37 18.84
C ASN A 34 -34.77 -30.35 17.68
N ALA A 35 -34.45 -30.75 16.45
CA ALA A 35 -34.60 -29.89 15.28
C ALA A 35 -36.08 -29.68 14.93
N LYS A 36 -36.65 -28.58 15.44
CA LYS A 36 -38.01 -28.13 15.11
C LYS A 36 -38.16 -27.98 13.58
N PRO A 37 -39.15 -28.61 12.92
CA PRO A 37 -39.37 -28.44 11.50
C PRO A 37 -39.70 -26.98 11.19
N ALA A 38 -38.95 -26.40 10.24
CA ALA A 38 -39.15 -25.03 9.77
C ALA A 38 -40.55 -24.89 9.14
N ALA A 39 -41.28 -23.87 9.59
CA ALA A 39 -42.60 -23.54 9.10
C ALA A 39 -42.57 -23.25 7.59
N THR A 40 -43.39 -23.97 6.85
CA THR A 40 -43.65 -23.83 5.41
C THR A 40 -44.54 -22.62 5.18
N LYS A 41 -43.94 -21.44 4.96
CA LYS A 41 -44.54 -20.36 4.17
C LYS A 41 -43.43 -19.42 3.67
N PRO A 42 -43.24 -19.24 2.35
CA PRO A 42 -42.32 -18.23 1.85
C PRO A 42 -42.79 -16.84 2.31
N ALA A 43 -41.96 -16.17 3.10
CA ALA A 43 -42.13 -14.74 3.31
C ALA A 43 -41.85 -14.04 1.99
N GLU A 44 -42.81 -13.25 1.55
CA GLU A 44 -42.71 -12.38 0.39
C GLU A 44 -41.53 -11.42 0.61
N VAL A 45 -40.53 -11.50 -0.28
CA VAL A 45 -39.35 -10.63 -0.24
C VAL A 45 -39.81 -9.24 -0.66
N THR A 46 -40.22 -8.42 0.31
CA THR A 46 -40.17 -6.97 0.13
C THR A 46 -38.71 -6.62 -0.19
N GLY A 47 -38.49 -6.14 -1.41
CA GLY A 47 -37.18 -5.73 -1.90
C GLY A 47 -36.47 -4.77 -0.95
N PRO A 48 -35.15 -4.58 -1.09
CA PRO A 48 -34.37 -3.77 -0.17
C PRO A 48 -34.98 -2.37 -0.07
N THR A 49 -35.58 -2.09 1.07
CA THR A 49 -35.90 -0.73 1.51
C THR A 49 -34.58 0.03 1.49
N THR A 50 -34.48 0.99 0.58
CA THR A 50 -33.41 1.99 0.53
C THR A 50 -33.39 2.72 1.86
N ALA A 51 -32.63 2.20 2.82
CA ALA A 51 -32.23 2.94 3.98
C ALA A 51 -31.40 4.14 3.48
N PRO A 52 -31.68 5.37 3.92
CA PRO A 52 -30.78 6.47 3.64
C PRO A 52 -29.41 6.12 4.21
N ASP A 53 -28.41 6.17 3.33
CA ASP A 53 -27.01 5.89 3.58
C ASP A 53 -26.53 6.60 4.86
N ALA A 54 -26.44 5.87 5.97
CA ALA A 54 -26.03 6.40 7.29
C ALA A 54 -24.56 6.85 7.32
N LEU A 55 -23.82 6.61 6.23
CA LEU A 55 -22.46 7.09 5.99
C LEU A 55 -22.42 8.37 5.16
N GLY A 56 -23.58 9.02 4.96
CA GLY A 56 -23.74 10.39 4.48
C GLY A 56 -22.68 10.78 3.48
N THR A 57 -22.82 10.36 2.22
CA THR A 57 -22.00 10.73 1.05
C THR A 57 -21.12 11.93 1.33
N MET A 58 -19.94 11.69 1.90
CA MET A 58 -18.99 12.76 2.13
C MET A 58 -18.57 13.17 0.73
N LYS A 59 -19.08 14.32 0.26
CA LYS A 59 -18.47 15.02 -0.87
C LYS A 59 -16.96 14.98 -0.62
N PRO A 60 -16.13 14.58 -1.59
CA PRO A 60 -14.69 14.50 -1.41
C PRO A 60 -14.18 15.89 -1.03
N ARG A 61 -14.15 16.17 0.27
CA ARG A 61 -13.62 17.40 0.81
C ARG A 61 -12.13 17.24 0.68
N THR A 62 -11.53 18.12 -0.10
CA THR A 62 -10.08 18.16 -0.19
C THR A 62 -9.52 18.27 1.23
N PRO A 63 -8.65 17.33 1.66
CA PRO A 63 -8.09 17.37 3.01
C PRO A 63 -7.30 18.64 3.26
N ALA A 64 -7.21 19.03 4.54
CA ALA A 64 -6.24 20.04 4.97
C ALA A 64 -4.82 19.55 4.58
N GLY A 65 -3.98 20.43 4.04
CA GLY A 65 -2.64 20.08 3.55
C GLY A 65 -2.53 19.75 2.07
N ALA A 66 -3.64 19.67 1.34
CA ALA A 66 -3.60 19.49 -0.11
C ALA A 66 -3.01 20.72 -0.83
N ARG A 67 -2.12 20.47 -1.79
CA ARG A 67 -1.41 21.51 -2.55
C ARG A 67 -1.75 21.46 -4.02
N ILE A 68 -1.79 22.61 -4.67
CA ILE A 68 -1.94 22.64 -6.12
C ILE A 68 -0.67 22.04 -6.75
N GLY A 69 -0.84 21.17 -7.74
CA GLY A 69 0.28 20.53 -8.40
C GLY A 69 -0.11 19.81 -9.68
N LEU A 70 0.94 19.41 -10.40
CA LEU A 70 0.86 18.61 -11.62
C LEU A 70 1.55 17.27 -11.37
N VAL A 71 0.80 16.18 -11.52
CA VAL A 71 1.36 14.83 -11.53
C VAL A 71 1.44 14.35 -12.97
N THR A 72 2.65 14.07 -13.44
CA THR A 72 2.91 13.55 -14.78
C THR A 72 3.26 12.07 -14.67
N LEU A 73 2.59 11.25 -15.46
CA LEU A 73 2.87 9.83 -15.62
C LEU A 73 3.91 9.59 -16.74
N SER A 74 4.50 8.40 -16.77
CA SER A 74 5.52 8.00 -17.75
C SER A 74 5.02 7.97 -19.20
N ASP A 75 3.71 7.85 -19.41
CA ASP A 75 3.03 7.95 -20.71
C ASP A 75 2.75 9.40 -21.16
N LYS A 76 3.27 10.39 -20.41
CA LYS A 76 3.05 11.84 -20.59
C LYS A 76 1.63 12.31 -20.25
N THR A 77 0.78 11.45 -19.70
CA THR A 77 -0.51 11.87 -19.14
C THR A 77 -0.26 12.72 -17.89
N GLY A 78 -0.81 13.93 -17.88
CA GLY A 78 -0.74 14.86 -16.75
C GLY A 78 -2.07 15.00 -16.01
N PHE A 79 -2.01 15.08 -14.69
CA PHE A 79 -3.14 15.45 -13.83
C PHE A 79 -2.79 16.69 -13.04
N GLU A 80 -3.41 17.80 -13.40
CA GLU A 80 -3.34 19.05 -12.65
C GLU A 80 -4.48 19.10 -11.63
N GLY A 81 -4.17 19.54 -10.41
CA GLY A 81 -5.19 19.71 -9.40
C GLY A 81 -4.64 19.79 -7.99
N ARG A 82 -5.47 19.45 -7.01
CA ARG A 82 -5.07 19.37 -5.60
C ARG A 82 -4.46 18.01 -5.33
N VAL A 83 -3.23 17.98 -4.81
CA VAL A 83 -2.45 16.78 -4.51
C VAL A 83 -2.28 16.63 -3.00
N TRP A 84 -2.50 15.43 -2.45
CA TRP A 84 -2.30 15.13 -1.03
C TRP A 84 -1.89 13.67 -0.78
N THR A 85 -1.45 13.36 0.45
CA THR A 85 -1.16 11.99 0.92
C THR A 85 -2.21 11.52 1.93
N THR A 86 -2.28 10.21 2.22
CA THR A 86 -3.25 9.69 3.20
C THR A 86 -3.04 10.36 4.56
N LEU A 87 -4.06 11.06 5.06
CA LEU A 87 -4.03 11.70 6.39
C LEU A 87 -2.82 12.63 6.62
N ASP A 88 -2.31 13.27 5.57
CA ASP A 88 -1.10 14.12 5.65
C ASP A 88 0.15 13.37 6.16
N THR A 89 0.18 12.04 5.96
CA THR A 89 1.35 11.22 6.30
C THR A 89 2.55 11.65 5.45
N PRO A 90 3.73 11.87 6.05
CA PRO A 90 4.93 12.22 5.29
C PRO A 90 5.41 11.06 4.41
N PHE A 91 6.17 11.39 3.37
CA PHE A 91 6.87 10.37 2.59
C PHE A 91 8.04 9.83 3.39
N ARG A 92 8.02 8.52 3.66
CA ARG A 92 9.12 7.84 4.33
C ARG A 92 10.14 7.38 3.29
N VAL A 93 11.24 8.12 3.17
CA VAL A 93 12.31 7.90 2.19
C VAL A 93 13.46 7.12 2.83
N TRP A 94 13.87 6.01 2.23
CA TRP A 94 15.07 5.30 2.66
C TRP A 94 16.31 5.96 2.05
N GLN A 95 17.25 6.43 2.89
CA GLN A 95 18.52 6.96 2.43
C GLN A 95 19.59 5.86 2.53
N GLU A 96 20.12 5.42 1.39
CA GLU A 96 21.10 4.34 1.35
C GLU A 96 22.41 4.70 2.05
N ASP A 97 22.89 5.94 1.86
CA ASP A 97 24.14 6.44 2.47
C ASP A 97 24.11 6.40 4.00
N LEU A 98 22.97 6.75 4.60
CA LEU A 98 22.77 6.78 6.05
C LEU A 98 22.15 5.50 6.61
N LYS A 99 21.74 4.56 5.72
CA LYS A 99 20.99 3.34 6.06
C LYS A 99 19.84 3.61 7.04
N SER A 100 19.10 4.69 6.79
CA SER A 100 18.03 5.15 7.67
C SER A 100 16.86 5.71 6.88
N TYR A 101 15.69 5.74 7.52
CA TYR A 101 14.51 6.38 6.97
C TYR A 101 14.46 7.85 7.37
N ARG A 102 14.09 8.70 6.42
CA ARG A 102 13.79 10.11 6.63
C ARG A 102 12.37 10.41 6.19
N ASP A 103 11.61 11.04 7.08
CA ASP A 103 10.26 11.48 6.78
C ASP A 103 10.28 12.87 6.13
N VAL A 104 9.57 12.99 5.00
CA VAL A 104 9.46 14.22 4.21
C VAL A 104 8.00 14.60 4.11
N ALA A 105 7.60 15.64 4.84
CA ALA A 105 6.24 16.16 4.77
C ALA A 105 5.93 16.74 3.38
N LEU A 106 4.73 16.45 2.85
CA LEU A 106 4.29 16.95 1.54
C LEU A 106 4.36 18.48 1.44
N GLY A 107 4.07 19.20 2.55
CA GLY A 107 4.18 20.66 2.63
C GLY A 107 5.56 21.23 2.35
N LEU A 108 6.64 20.43 2.52
CA LEU A 108 8.02 20.85 2.27
C LEU A 108 8.53 20.49 0.88
N VAL A 109 7.79 19.67 0.13
CA VAL A 109 8.22 19.18 -1.18
C VAL A 109 7.94 20.23 -2.25
N LYS A 110 8.91 20.53 -3.10
CA LYS A 110 8.73 21.37 -4.29
C LYS A 110 8.45 20.52 -5.51
N ASP A 111 9.27 19.49 -5.69
CA ASP A 111 9.25 18.60 -6.85
C ASP A 111 9.67 17.19 -6.43
N ILE A 112 9.05 16.18 -7.03
CA ILE A 112 9.45 14.78 -6.92
C ILE A 112 9.70 14.30 -8.34
N HIS A 113 10.88 13.77 -8.60
CA HIS A 113 11.24 13.19 -9.88
C HIS A 113 11.61 11.73 -9.72
N VAL A 114 11.18 10.88 -10.66
CA VAL A 114 11.48 9.45 -10.64
C VAL A 114 12.76 9.13 -11.40
N VAL A 115 13.63 8.36 -10.77
CA VAL A 115 14.82 7.77 -11.36
C VAL A 115 14.55 6.28 -11.55
N VAL A 116 14.65 5.82 -12.80
CA VAL A 116 14.50 4.41 -13.13
C VAL A 116 15.83 3.72 -12.90
N LEU A 117 15.90 2.83 -11.91
CA LEU A 117 17.12 2.10 -11.58
C LEU A 117 17.32 0.91 -12.52
N SER A 118 16.25 0.14 -12.79
CA SER A 118 16.31 -1.01 -13.69
C SER A 118 14.98 -1.26 -14.39
N ARG A 119 15.06 -1.81 -15.61
CA ARG A 119 13.92 -2.30 -16.40
C ARG A 119 14.29 -3.65 -16.99
N LYS A 120 13.53 -4.70 -16.67
CA LYS A 120 13.80 -6.05 -17.18
C LYS A 120 12.53 -6.88 -17.26
N MET A 121 12.48 -7.80 -18.21
CA MET A 121 11.47 -8.86 -18.23
C MET A 121 11.91 -9.95 -17.24
N GLU A 122 11.05 -10.29 -16.29
CA GLU A 122 11.28 -11.39 -15.35
C GLU A 122 10.43 -12.60 -15.72
N ASP A 123 11.02 -13.78 -15.58
CA ASP A 123 10.33 -15.05 -15.77
C ASP A 123 9.33 -15.29 -14.64
N ASP A 124 8.14 -15.73 -14.99
CA ASP A 124 7.12 -16.12 -14.02
C ASP A 124 7.33 -17.58 -13.58
N TRP A 125 7.49 -17.75 -12.27
CA TRP A 125 7.77 -19.03 -11.65
C TRP A 125 6.57 -19.47 -10.82
N ARG A 126 6.13 -20.70 -11.03
CA ARG A 126 5.13 -21.35 -10.19
C ARG A 126 5.75 -22.57 -9.51
N TRP A 127 5.28 -22.87 -8.31
CA TRP A 127 5.60 -24.15 -7.68
C TRP A 127 4.96 -25.29 -8.48
N LEU A 128 5.68 -26.39 -8.68
CA LEU A 128 5.18 -27.56 -9.41
C LEU A 128 3.92 -28.15 -8.74
N LYS A 129 3.95 -28.20 -7.40
CA LYS A 129 2.86 -28.62 -6.52
C LYS A 129 2.95 -27.82 -5.22
N GLU A 130 1.83 -27.61 -4.55
CA GLU A 130 1.82 -27.02 -3.21
C GLU A 130 2.73 -27.83 -2.26
N GLY A 131 3.63 -27.14 -1.55
CA GLY A 131 4.63 -27.77 -0.69
C GLY A 131 5.84 -28.39 -1.42
N SER A 132 5.95 -28.25 -2.75
CA SER A 132 7.14 -28.66 -3.48
C SER A 132 8.16 -27.52 -3.56
N ASP A 133 9.44 -27.82 -3.36
CA ASP A 133 10.56 -26.89 -3.57
C ASP A 133 10.96 -26.73 -5.05
N VAL A 134 10.29 -27.46 -5.96
CA VAL A 134 10.57 -27.39 -7.39
C VAL A 134 9.75 -26.27 -8.02
N LYS A 135 10.44 -25.26 -8.54
CA LYS A 135 9.85 -24.20 -9.35
C LYS A 135 9.89 -24.59 -10.82
N ILE A 136 8.77 -24.43 -11.50
CA ILE A 136 8.68 -24.57 -12.96
C ILE A 136 8.39 -23.21 -13.58
N PHE A 137 9.08 -22.93 -14.68
CA PHE A 137 8.82 -21.75 -15.49
C PHE A 137 7.42 -21.87 -16.11
N SER A 138 6.61 -20.84 -16.01
CA SER A 138 5.23 -20.85 -16.52
C SER A 138 5.14 -20.63 -18.03
N GLY A 139 6.27 -20.31 -18.69
CA GLY A 139 6.30 -19.94 -20.10
C GLY A 139 6.07 -18.44 -20.35
N LYS A 140 5.73 -17.69 -19.31
CA LYS A 140 5.35 -16.28 -19.38
C LYS A 140 6.36 -15.39 -18.70
N LYS A 141 6.41 -14.14 -19.13
CA LYS A 141 7.25 -13.10 -18.51
C LYS A 141 6.38 -11.91 -18.13
N TYR A 142 6.86 -11.14 -17.16
CA TYR A 142 6.25 -9.86 -16.80
C TYR A 142 7.32 -8.77 -16.77
N PRO A 143 6.95 -7.52 -17.08
CA PRO A 143 7.88 -6.41 -16.96
C PRO A 143 8.06 -6.07 -15.49
N ASN A 144 9.31 -5.85 -15.11
CA ASN A 144 9.68 -5.42 -13.79
C ASN A 144 10.52 -4.13 -13.88
N VAL A 145 10.08 -3.11 -13.16
CA VAL A 145 10.73 -1.80 -13.12
C VAL A 145 11.04 -1.43 -11.67
N GLU A 146 12.30 -1.13 -11.39
CA GLU A 146 12.74 -0.62 -10.09
C GLU A 146 12.93 0.89 -10.16
N LEU A 147 12.36 1.57 -9.18
CA LEU A 147 12.27 3.02 -9.14
C LEU A 147 12.86 3.58 -7.85
N GLU A 148 13.49 4.73 -8.00
CA GLU A 148 13.94 5.60 -6.94
C GLU A 148 13.34 6.99 -7.15
N TYR A 149 13.23 7.77 -6.07
CA TYR A 149 12.59 9.07 -6.09
C TYR A 149 13.55 10.12 -5.58
N THR A 150 13.67 11.22 -6.31
CA THR A 150 14.43 12.41 -5.94
C THR A 150 13.45 13.49 -5.52
N PHE A 151 13.44 13.81 -4.23
CA PHE A 151 12.64 14.87 -3.63
C PHE A 151 13.47 16.15 -3.60
N THR A 152 13.02 17.18 -4.32
CA THR A 152 13.52 18.54 -4.15
C THR A 152 12.62 19.27 -3.16
N LEU A 153 13.18 19.75 -2.07
CA LEU A 153 12.45 20.50 -1.05
C LEU A 153 12.38 22.00 -1.38
N LEU A 154 11.49 22.73 -0.71
CA LEU A 154 11.31 24.17 -0.88
C LEU A 154 12.59 24.97 -0.56
N ASN A 155 13.42 24.49 0.37
CA ASN A 155 14.71 25.09 0.72
C ASN A 155 15.85 24.72 -0.26
N GLY A 156 15.55 23.98 -1.33
CA GLY A 156 16.53 23.50 -2.31
C GLY A 156 17.29 22.24 -1.90
N GLN A 157 17.07 21.70 -0.69
CA GLN A 157 17.66 20.42 -0.30
C GLN A 157 17.10 19.31 -1.18
N VAL A 158 17.97 18.38 -1.58
CA VAL A 158 17.61 17.18 -2.34
C VAL A 158 17.71 15.95 -1.45
N ILE A 159 16.72 15.08 -1.52
CA ILE A 159 16.69 13.79 -0.83
C ILE A 159 16.35 12.72 -1.86
N THR A 160 17.21 11.72 -1.99
CA THR A 160 17.00 10.62 -2.93
C THR A 160 16.82 9.30 -2.19
N GLY A 161 15.89 8.48 -2.66
CA GLY A 161 15.70 7.14 -2.14
C GLY A 161 14.39 6.49 -2.57
N PRO A 162 14.23 5.17 -2.37
CA PRO A 162 12.99 4.48 -2.68
C PRO A 162 11.89 4.88 -1.68
N VAL A 163 10.67 4.99 -2.19
CA VAL A 163 9.47 5.35 -1.42
C VAL A 163 8.31 4.44 -1.83
N VAL A 164 7.47 4.12 -0.85
CA VAL A 164 6.16 3.51 -1.09
C VAL A 164 5.11 4.37 -0.39
N ALA A 165 4.28 5.07 -1.17
CA ALA A 165 3.26 5.94 -0.63
C ALA A 165 2.13 6.20 -1.63
N PRO A 166 0.85 6.19 -1.20
CA PRO A 166 -0.25 6.66 -2.03
C PRO A 166 -0.22 8.19 -2.19
N VAL A 167 -0.54 8.65 -3.38
CA VAL A 167 -0.68 10.07 -3.75
C VAL A 167 -2.05 10.25 -4.39
N TYR A 168 -2.85 11.15 -3.82
CA TYR A 168 -4.18 11.45 -4.34
C TYR A 168 -4.14 12.75 -5.11
N VAL A 169 -4.87 12.80 -6.24
CA VAL A 169 -5.02 13.99 -7.07
C VAL A 169 -6.49 14.25 -7.32
N TYR A 170 -6.95 15.47 -7.10
CA TYR A 170 -8.29 15.93 -7.45
C TYR A 170 -8.21 16.97 -8.57
N ASP A 171 -8.69 16.59 -9.76
CA ASP A 171 -8.67 17.38 -10.99
C ASP A 171 -9.86 18.37 -11.11
N GLY A 172 -10.64 18.54 -10.03
CA GLY A 172 -11.87 19.33 -10.01
C GLY A 172 -13.14 18.52 -10.31
N ASN A 173 -13.01 17.38 -10.99
CA ASN A 173 -14.13 16.49 -11.30
C ASN A 173 -14.07 15.19 -10.51
N LYS A 174 -12.89 14.58 -10.42
CA LYS A 174 -12.70 13.28 -9.79
C LYS A 174 -11.41 13.22 -9.01
N THR A 175 -11.46 12.44 -7.94
CA THR A 175 -10.28 12.05 -7.18
C THR A 175 -9.68 10.79 -7.79
N ARG A 176 -8.37 10.83 -8.06
CA ARG A 176 -7.58 9.71 -8.55
C ARG A 176 -6.60 9.31 -7.45
N THR A 177 -6.48 8.01 -7.24
CA THR A 177 -5.46 7.44 -6.36
C THR A 177 -4.33 6.91 -7.23
N LEU A 178 -3.15 7.48 -7.05
CA LEU A 178 -1.90 7.03 -7.62
C LEU A 178 -0.98 6.56 -6.49
N ALA A 179 0.13 5.93 -6.81
CA ALA A 179 1.07 5.49 -5.80
C ALA A 179 2.52 5.57 -6.30
N LEU A 180 3.39 6.00 -5.39
CA LEU A 180 4.81 5.80 -5.50
C LEU A 180 5.09 4.36 -5.07
N TYR A 181 5.76 3.60 -5.91
CA TYR A 181 6.23 2.25 -5.58
C TYR A 181 7.73 2.17 -5.80
N LYS A 182 8.42 1.43 -4.93
CA LYS A 182 9.81 1.03 -5.14
C LYS A 182 9.97 0.12 -6.36
N LYS A 183 8.97 -0.74 -6.61
CA LYS A 183 8.99 -1.76 -7.66
C LYS A 183 7.62 -1.83 -8.33
N TYR A 184 7.58 -1.71 -9.64
CA TYR A 184 6.40 -1.94 -10.46
C TYR A 184 6.50 -3.31 -11.13
N LYS A 185 5.56 -4.18 -10.80
CA LYS A 185 5.35 -5.47 -11.49
C LYS A 185 4.18 -5.30 -12.45
N GLY A 186 4.44 -5.35 -13.75
CA GLY A 186 3.36 -5.36 -14.74
C GLY A 186 2.67 -6.73 -14.82
N LYS A 187 1.74 -6.82 -15.75
CA LYS A 187 0.96 -8.04 -16.01
C LYS A 187 1.80 -9.05 -16.78
N LEU A 188 1.36 -10.30 -16.72
CA LEU A 188 1.92 -11.35 -17.58
C LEU A 188 1.70 -10.98 -19.04
N ASP A 189 2.71 -11.19 -19.86
CA ASP A 189 2.71 -10.92 -21.31
C ASP A 189 2.61 -9.43 -21.68
N GLU A 190 2.73 -8.52 -20.70
CA GLU A 190 2.85 -7.08 -20.91
C GLU A 190 4.29 -6.68 -21.28
N THR A 191 4.47 -5.64 -22.09
CA THR A 191 5.80 -5.13 -22.45
C THR A 191 6.30 -4.09 -21.44
N LEU A 192 7.61 -3.85 -21.43
CA LEU A 192 8.23 -2.82 -20.58
C LEU A 192 7.67 -1.40 -20.83
N GLU A 193 7.22 -1.12 -22.05
CA GLU A 193 6.71 0.20 -22.46
C GLU A 193 5.30 0.47 -21.92
N ASN A 194 4.52 -0.58 -21.66
CA ASN A 194 3.15 -0.45 -21.18
C ASN A 194 3.09 -0.18 -19.66
N VAL A 195 4.20 -0.31 -18.94
CA VAL A 195 4.24 -0.05 -17.50
C VAL A 195 4.18 1.46 -17.25
N VAL A 196 3.00 1.92 -16.84
CA VAL A 196 2.76 3.32 -16.48
C VAL A 196 2.99 3.54 -14.99
N PHE A 197 3.83 4.52 -14.67
CA PHE A 197 4.12 4.94 -13.30
C PHE A 197 4.23 6.47 -13.24
N ILE A 198 4.23 7.04 -12.04
CA ILE A 198 4.44 8.49 -11.85
C ILE A 198 5.87 8.85 -12.31
N GLU A 199 6.02 9.79 -13.25
CA GLU A 199 7.32 10.30 -13.70
C GLU A 199 7.75 11.51 -12.86
N SER A 200 6.82 12.43 -12.60
CA SER A 200 7.09 13.60 -11.76
C SER A 200 5.86 14.13 -11.03
N ILE A 201 6.09 14.79 -9.90
CA ILE A 201 5.08 15.53 -9.14
C ILE A 201 5.64 16.93 -8.86
N LYS A 202 5.05 17.95 -9.49
CA LYS A 202 5.39 19.36 -9.26
C LYS A 202 4.34 20.00 -8.37
N LEU A 203 4.75 20.58 -7.25
CA LEU A 203 3.84 21.22 -6.30
C LEU A 203 4.05 22.73 -6.26
N SER A 204 2.96 23.49 -6.24
CA SER A 204 3.00 24.94 -6.08
C SER A 204 3.55 25.29 -4.70
N THR A 205 4.36 26.34 -4.60
CA THR A 205 4.81 26.88 -3.30
C THR A 205 3.59 27.09 -2.40
N PRO A 206 3.64 26.65 -1.13
CA PRO A 206 2.54 26.92 -0.22
C PRO A 206 2.39 28.43 -0.12
N GLU A 207 1.18 28.92 -0.40
CA GLU A 207 0.84 30.31 -0.09
C GLU A 207 0.96 30.41 1.43
N VAL A 208 1.99 31.12 1.90
CA VAL A 208 2.09 31.46 3.32
C VAL A 208 0.84 32.28 3.57
N VAL A 209 -0.14 31.68 4.24
CA VAL A 209 -1.26 32.43 4.78
C VAL A 209 -0.63 33.29 5.87
N THR A 210 -0.10 34.45 5.48
CA THR A 210 0.33 35.48 6.41
C THR A 210 -0.94 35.89 7.14
N THR A 211 -1.16 35.26 8.29
CA THR A 211 -2.21 35.65 9.22
C THR A 211 -2.05 37.15 9.41
N ALA A 212 -3.04 37.93 8.98
CA ALA A 212 -3.11 39.37 9.12
C ALA A 212 -3.30 39.79 10.60
N ALA A 213 -2.56 39.17 11.51
CA ALA A 213 -2.56 39.45 12.94
C ALA A 213 -1.50 40.51 13.32
N GLU A 214 -0.52 40.80 12.45
CA GLU A 214 0.58 41.72 12.77
C GLU A 214 0.35 43.18 12.30
N LYS A 215 -0.88 43.54 11.93
CA LYS A 215 -1.26 44.95 11.65
C LYS A 215 -2.16 45.58 12.73
N ARG A 216 -2.32 44.93 13.88
CA ARG A 216 -3.13 45.41 15.01
C ARG A 216 -2.37 45.68 16.31
N THR A 217 -1.05 45.93 16.27
CA THR A 217 -0.41 46.68 17.36
C THR A 217 -0.39 48.15 16.98
N ARG A 218 -1.59 48.75 17.00
CA ARG A 218 -1.74 50.21 16.97
C ARG A 218 -1.06 50.76 18.22
N LYS A 219 -0.16 51.72 18.01
CA LYS A 219 0.27 52.78 18.93
C LYS A 219 -0.42 52.74 20.30
N LEU A 220 0.29 52.30 21.35
CA LEU A 220 0.01 52.85 22.68
C LEU A 220 0.43 54.34 22.64
N PRO A 221 -0.45 55.29 23.00
CA PRO A 221 -0.01 56.65 23.25
C PRO A 221 0.88 56.68 24.50
N LEU A 222 1.96 57.45 24.42
CA LEU A 222 2.71 57.95 25.56
C LEU A 222 1.72 58.57 26.57
N LEU A 223 1.91 58.24 27.85
CA LEU A 223 1.53 59.11 28.95
C LEU A 223 2.84 59.65 29.52
N ASP A 224 2.97 60.97 29.44
CA ASP A 224 4.02 61.77 30.08
C ASP A 224 3.99 61.64 31.61
#